data_AF-A0AA41U3R3-F1
#
_entry.id   AF-A0AA41U3R3-F1
#
_cell.length_a   1.000
_cell.length_b   1.000
_cell.length_c   1.000
_cell.angle_alpha   90.00
_cell.angle_beta   90.00
_cell.angle_gamma   90.00
#
_symmetry.space_group_name_H-M   'P 1'
#
loop_
_entity.id
_entity.type
_entity.pdbx_description
1 polymer ?
#
loop_
_entity_poly.entity_id
_entity_poly.type
_entity_poly.pdbx_seq_one_letter_code
_entity_poly.pdbx_strand_id
1 'polypeptide(L)'
;MSRITDVIVSADMQAEAMAPLTHRDDARGWSGAFTLVTDGAARAYWNRDGKNPAAAVWVGTFDHLDRPALLADLEALPWTCPHTVQVLIRVEDDDCFGLWMMIDGKLREVALPRTTRDAESGVLARIDCPGDDL
;
A
#
# COMPACT_ATOMS: atom_id res chain seq x y z
N MET A 1 19.97 -9.48 6.06
CA MET A 1 19.11 -8.68 6.96
C MET A 1 17.74 -8.65 6.31
N SER A 2 16.68 -8.81 7.10
CA SER A 2 15.30 -8.63 6.64
C SER A 2 15.11 -7.17 6.22
N ARG A 3 14.23 -6.91 5.25
CA ARG A 3 13.82 -5.55 4.87
C ARG A 3 12.30 -5.53 4.82
N ILE A 4 11.70 -5.01 5.89
CA ILE A 4 10.25 -5.04 6.07
C ILE A 4 9.60 -3.96 5.22
N THR A 5 8.48 -4.30 4.57
CA THR A 5 7.65 -3.36 3.82
C THR A 5 6.20 -3.47 4.27
N ASP A 6 5.66 -2.35 4.75
CA ASP A 6 4.24 -2.21 5.05
C ASP A 6 3.51 -1.64 3.84
N VAL A 7 2.35 -2.24 3.53
CA VAL A 7 1.49 -1.81 2.44
C VAL A 7 0.07 -1.62 2.96
N ILE A 8 -0.54 -0.50 2.59
CA ILE A 8 -1.96 -0.22 2.79
C ILE A 8 -2.59 -0.01 1.42
N VAL A 9 -3.67 -0.72 1.13
CA VAL A 9 -4.49 -0.49 -0.07
C VAL A 9 -5.84 0.03 0.39
N SER A 10 -6.29 1.15 -0.19
CA SER A 10 -7.62 1.72 0.03
C SER A 10 -8.35 1.82 -1.31
N ALA A 11 -9.60 1.41 -1.36
CA ALA A 11 -10.45 1.53 -2.55
C ALA A 11 -11.93 1.74 -2.18
N ASP A 12 -12.70 2.34 -3.09
CA ASP A 12 -14.13 2.59 -2.92
C ASP A 12 -14.95 1.29 -2.93
N MET A 13 -15.04 0.63 -1.76
CA MET A 13 -15.86 -0.55 -1.45
C MET A 13 -15.79 -1.72 -2.46
N GLN A 14 -14.72 -1.80 -3.25
CA GLN A 14 -14.49 -2.82 -4.28
C GLN A 14 -13.78 -4.05 -3.73
N ALA A 15 -14.34 -4.63 -2.66
CA ALA A 15 -13.62 -5.67 -1.92
C ALA A 15 -13.37 -6.95 -2.73
N GLU A 16 -14.24 -7.27 -3.68
CA GLU A 16 -14.13 -8.42 -4.54
C GLU A 16 -12.90 -8.37 -5.46
N ALA A 17 -12.49 -7.17 -5.90
CA ALA A 17 -11.31 -7.00 -6.74
C ALA A 17 -10.03 -7.46 -6.02
N MET A 18 -9.96 -7.29 -4.70
CA MET A 18 -8.80 -7.68 -3.88
C MET A 18 -8.78 -9.15 -3.49
N ALA A 19 -9.86 -9.93 -3.72
CA ALA A 19 -9.94 -11.32 -3.30
C ALA A 19 -8.75 -12.21 -3.73
N PRO A 20 -8.14 -12.04 -4.92
CA PRO A 20 -6.92 -12.75 -5.27
C PRO A 20 -5.78 -12.48 -4.27
N LEU A 21 -5.62 -11.24 -3.81
CA LEU A 21 -4.46 -10.86 -3.01
C LEU A 21 -4.64 -11.08 -1.49
N THR A 22 -5.79 -11.58 -1.04
CA THR A 22 -6.05 -11.89 0.38
C THR A 22 -5.64 -13.30 0.79
N HIS A 23 -5.01 -14.05 -0.11
CA HIS A 23 -4.42 -15.35 0.19
C HIS A 23 -3.00 -15.41 -0.38
N ARG A 24 -2.18 -16.24 0.27
CA ARG A 24 -0.83 -16.53 -0.21
C ARG A 24 -0.91 -17.35 -1.49
N ASP A 25 -0.06 -17.00 -2.44
CA ASP A 25 0.06 -17.68 -3.72
C ASP A 25 1.54 -17.69 -4.10
N ASP A 26 2.14 -18.88 -4.10
CA ASP A 26 3.56 -19.06 -4.35
C ASP A 26 3.92 -18.87 -5.85
N ALA A 27 2.93 -18.70 -6.73
CA ALA A 27 3.16 -18.35 -8.14
C ALA A 27 3.46 -16.85 -8.35
N ARG A 28 3.26 -15.99 -7.35
CA ARG A 28 3.53 -14.55 -7.43
C ARG A 28 5.01 -14.24 -7.30
N GLY A 29 5.40 -13.07 -7.83
CA GLY A 29 6.75 -12.51 -7.64
C GLY A 29 7.04 -12.03 -6.22
N TRP A 30 6.06 -12.09 -5.31
CA TRP A 30 6.18 -11.69 -3.91
C TRP A 30 5.40 -12.66 -3.01
N SER A 31 5.79 -12.76 -1.74
CA SER A 31 5.19 -13.69 -0.78
C SER A 31 4.45 -12.94 0.33
N GLY A 32 3.20 -13.32 0.57
CA GLY A 32 2.37 -12.81 1.66
C GLY A 32 0.90 -12.74 1.26
N ALA A 33 0.10 -12.05 2.05
CA ALA A 33 -1.31 -11.82 1.77
C ALA A 33 -1.78 -10.53 2.45
N PHE A 34 -2.85 -9.95 1.89
CA PHE A 34 -3.52 -8.79 2.46
C PHE A 34 -4.66 -9.20 3.40
N THR A 35 -4.87 -8.40 4.45
CA THR A 35 -6.00 -8.54 5.37
C THR A 35 -6.90 -7.32 5.28
N LEU A 36 -8.21 -7.51 5.08
CA LEU A 36 -9.22 -6.45 5.13
C LEU A 36 -9.40 -5.98 6.58
N VAL A 37 -9.21 -4.68 6.85
CA VAL A 37 -9.29 -4.09 8.20
C VAL A 37 -10.50 -3.17 8.42
N THR A 38 -11.34 -3.02 7.40
CA THR A 38 -12.61 -2.27 7.47
C THR A 38 -13.82 -3.19 7.69
N ASP A 39 -13.60 -4.49 7.81
CA ASP A 39 -14.62 -5.49 8.15
C ASP A 39 -14.13 -6.44 9.27
N GLY A 40 -14.97 -7.40 9.64
CA GLY A 40 -14.66 -8.41 10.66
C GLY A 40 -14.38 -7.78 12.03
N ALA A 41 -13.45 -8.38 12.78
CA ALA A 41 -13.08 -7.88 14.11
C ALA A 41 -12.45 -6.47 14.07
N ALA A 42 -11.69 -6.15 13.02
CA ALA A 42 -11.03 -4.86 12.88
C ALA A 42 -12.00 -3.70 12.62
N ARG A 43 -13.21 -3.99 12.10
CA ARG A 43 -14.27 -2.97 11.93
C ARG A 43 -14.61 -2.22 13.21
N ALA A 44 -14.44 -2.85 14.37
CA ALA A 44 -14.67 -2.20 15.66
C ALA A 44 -13.79 -0.95 15.89
N TYR A 45 -12.61 -0.87 15.26
CA TYR A 45 -11.72 0.29 15.34
C TYR A 45 -12.21 1.48 14.50
N TRP A 46 -13.11 1.25 13.55
CA TRP A 46 -13.66 2.28 12.67
C TRP A 46 -15.08 2.68 13.06
N ASN A 47 -15.87 1.72 13.54
CA ASN A 47 -17.30 1.86 13.76
C ASN A 47 -17.65 2.05 15.25
N ARG A 48 -16.90 2.91 15.95
CA ARG A 48 -17.17 3.16 17.39
C ARG A 48 -18.53 3.84 17.62
N ASP A 49 -18.93 4.72 16.70
CA ASP A 49 -20.13 5.56 16.82
C ASP A 49 -21.25 5.17 15.82
N GLY A 50 -21.25 3.93 15.32
CA GLY A 50 -22.29 3.45 14.40
C GLY A 50 -22.08 3.84 12.93
N LYS A 51 -20.94 4.42 12.58
CA LYS A 51 -20.58 4.78 11.19
C LYS A 51 -19.65 3.74 10.57
N ASN A 52 -19.95 3.35 9.33
CA ASN A 52 -19.08 2.46 8.57
C ASN A 52 -17.96 3.24 7.88
N PRO A 53 -16.80 2.59 7.65
CA PRO A 53 -15.78 3.10 6.73
C PRO A 53 -16.39 3.45 5.37
N ALA A 54 -15.95 4.57 4.79
CA ALA A 54 -16.35 4.98 3.45
C ALA A 54 -15.56 4.27 2.34
N ALA A 55 -14.48 3.57 2.71
CA ALA A 55 -13.63 2.81 1.80
C ALA A 55 -13.31 1.44 2.43
N ALA A 56 -13.01 0.47 1.58
CA ALA A 56 -12.40 -0.78 2.02
C ALA A 56 -10.89 -0.59 2.13
N VAL A 57 -10.29 -1.04 3.25
CA VAL A 57 -8.85 -0.91 3.49
C VAL A 57 -8.25 -2.26 3.77
N TRP A 58 -7.18 -2.59 3.05
CA TRP A 58 -6.36 -3.77 3.26
C TRP A 58 -4.98 -3.37 3.76
N VAL A 59 -4.41 -4.21 4.61
CA VAL A 59 -3.03 -4.05 5.09
C VAL A 59 -2.25 -5.34 4.88
N GLY A 60 -0.95 -5.21 4.70
CA GLY A 60 -0.01 -6.33 4.67
C GLY A 60 1.39 -5.86 5.05
N THR A 61 2.12 -6.74 5.73
CA THR A 61 3.54 -6.54 6.07
C THR A 61 4.33 -7.68 5.43
N PHE A 62 5.35 -7.32 4.66
CA PHE A 62 6.07 -8.22 3.78
C PHE A 62 7.57 -8.14 4.06
N ASP A 63 8.26 -9.28 3.99
CA ASP A 63 9.72 -9.33 4.03
C ASP A 63 10.26 -9.45 2.61
N HIS A 64 11.26 -8.64 2.26
CA HIS A 64 11.90 -8.63 0.94
C HIS A 64 10.92 -8.44 -0.24
N LEU A 65 9.95 -7.54 -0.07
CA LEU A 65 8.91 -7.30 -1.07
C LEU A 65 9.48 -6.80 -2.41
N ASP A 66 9.18 -7.53 -3.49
CA ASP A 66 9.31 -7.00 -4.86
C ASP A 66 8.16 -6.01 -5.13
N ARG A 67 8.42 -4.73 -4.87
CA ARG A 67 7.44 -3.65 -5.06
C ARG A 67 6.92 -3.56 -6.50
N PRO A 68 7.75 -3.59 -7.56
CA PRO A 68 7.26 -3.64 -8.94
C PRO A 68 6.30 -4.81 -9.21
N ALA A 69 6.62 -6.02 -8.72
CA ALA A 69 5.73 -7.18 -8.90
C ALA A 69 4.39 -6.98 -8.20
N LEU A 70 4.39 -6.49 -6.95
CA LEU A 70 3.15 -6.19 -6.24
C LEU A 70 2.31 -5.13 -6.96
N LEU A 71 2.93 -4.04 -7.42
CA LEU A 71 2.23 -2.98 -8.15
C LEU A 71 1.63 -3.52 -9.45
N ALA A 72 2.35 -4.38 -10.18
CA ALA A 72 1.83 -5.02 -11.38
C ALA A 72 0.60 -5.90 -11.11
N ASP A 73 0.62 -6.67 -10.01
CA ASP A 73 -0.53 -7.49 -9.60
C ASP A 73 -1.74 -6.61 -9.22
N LEU A 74 -1.51 -5.53 -8.45
CA LEU A 74 -2.55 -4.57 -8.09
C LEU A 74 -3.11 -3.84 -9.31
N GLU A 75 -2.27 -3.46 -10.28
CA GLU A 75 -2.70 -2.85 -11.55
C GLU A 75 -3.62 -3.77 -12.36
N ALA A 76 -3.36 -5.08 -12.32
CA ALA A 76 -4.08 -6.08 -13.11
C ALA A 76 -5.44 -6.48 -12.51
N LEU A 77 -5.74 -6.08 -11.27
CA LEU A 77 -7.02 -6.39 -10.64
C LEU A 77 -8.18 -5.73 -11.37
N PRO A 78 -9.37 -6.37 -11.39
CA PRO A 78 -10.54 -5.87 -12.11
C PRO A 78 -11.26 -4.77 -11.32
N TRP A 79 -10.56 -3.65 -11.07
CA TRP A 79 -11.12 -2.49 -10.40
C TRP A 79 -12.27 -1.89 -11.21
N THR A 80 -13.43 -1.74 -10.57
CA THR A 80 -14.59 -1.02 -11.14
C THR A 80 -14.29 0.47 -11.25
N CYS A 81 -13.66 1.05 -10.23
CA CYS A 81 -13.30 2.46 -10.15
C CYS A 81 -11.80 2.60 -9.82
N PRO A 82 -10.88 2.30 -10.76
CA PRO A 82 -9.44 2.27 -10.51
C PRO A 82 -8.88 3.61 -9.99
N HIS A 83 -9.42 4.74 -10.43
CA HIS A 83 -9.07 6.09 -9.98
C HIS A 83 -9.28 6.36 -8.47
N THR A 84 -10.03 5.51 -7.76
CA THR A 84 -10.23 5.58 -6.31
C THR A 84 -9.19 4.77 -5.52
N VAL A 85 -8.38 3.96 -6.21
CA VAL A 85 -7.39 3.08 -5.58
C VAL A 85 -6.19 3.91 -5.14
N GLN A 86 -5.86 3.77 -3.87
CA GLN A 86 -4.69 4.38 -3.23
C GLN A 86 -3.87 3.26 -2.59
N VAL A 87 -2.59 3.19 -2.94
CA VAL A 87 -1.66 2.23 -2.38
C VAL A 87 -0.58 3.00 -1.64
N LEU A 88 -0.50 2.84 -0.33
CA LEU A 88 0.56 3.39 0.48
C LEU A 88 1.60 2.30 0.71
N ILE A 89 2.86 2.58 0.43
CA ILE A 89 3.97 1.63 0.65
C ILE A 89 5.05 2.34 1.47
N ARG A 90 5.50 1.69 2.54
CA ARG A 90 6.63 2.14 3.36
C ARG A 90 7.58 0.98 3.57
N VAL A 91 8.82 1.16 3.15
CA VAL A 91 9.93 0.26 3.50
C VAL A 91 10.52 0.72 4.84
N GLU A 92 11.14 -0.19 5.60
CA GLU A 92 11.76 0.09 6.91
C GLU A 92 12.64 1.35 6.93
N ASP A 93 13.39 1.60 5.87
CA ASP A 93 14.29 2.76 5.73
C ASP A 93 13.59 4.05 5.24
N ASP A 94 12.32 3.99 4.86
CA ASP A 94 11.56 5.16 4.40
C ASP A 94 11.11 6.03 5.59
N ASP A 95 11.26 7.34 5.45
CA ASP A 95 10.78 8.32 6.43
C ASP A 95 9.25 8.35 6.54
N CYS A 96 8.56 8.01 5.45
CA CYS A 96 7.09 8.01 5.38
C CYS A 96 6.58 7.05 4.30
N PHE A 97 5.27 6.84 4.27
CA PHE A 97 4.64 6.11 3.17
C PHE A 97 4.73 6.92 1.87
N GLY A 98 5.19 6.29 0.80
CA GLY A 98 4.89 6.76 -0.55
C GLY A 98 3.43 6.48 -0.90
N LEU A 99 2.88 7.23 -1.86
CA LEU A 99 1.51 7.06 -2.35
C LEU A 99 1.55 6.69 -3.82
N TRP A 100 0.87 5.60 -4.21
CA TRP A 100 0.63 5.22 -5.58
C TRP A 100 -0.86 5.30 -5.89
N MET A 101 -1.19 5.81 -7.06
CA MET A 101 -2.57 5.91 -7.56
C MET A 101 -2.63 5.49 -9.03
N MET A 102 -3.79 5.01 -9.47
CA MET A 102 -4.01 4.68 -10.88
C MET A 102 -4.08 5.96 -11.71
N ILE A 103 -3.06 6.18 -12.55
CA ILE A 103 -2.92 7.32 -13.46
C ILE A 103 -2.60 6.75 -14.85
N ASP A 104 -3.47 7.03 -15.81
CA ASP A 104 -3.39 6.49 -17.19
C ASP A 104 -3.33 4.95 -17.23
N GLY A 105 -4.12 4.30 -16.37
CA GLY A 105 -4.21 2.84 -16.29
C GLY A 105 -3.00 2.16 -15.63
N LYS A 106 -2.12 2.93 -14.98
CA LYS A 106 -0.93 2.44 -14.28
C LYS A 106 -0.84 2.98 -12.86
N LEU A 107 -0.37 2.18 -11.92
CA LEU A 107 -0.04 2.63 -10.57
C LEU A 107 1.24 3.45 -10.63
N ARG A 108 1.08 4.77 -10.52
CA ARG A 108 2.19 5.71 -10.50
C ARG A 108 2.34 6.28 -9.11
N GLU A 109 3.59 6.42 -8.68
CA GLU A 109 3.89 7.15 -7.46
C GLU A 109 3.50 8.61 -7.63
N VAL A 110 2.71 9.12 -6.68
CA VAL A 110 2.32 10.51 -6.56
C VAL A 110 3.38 11.21 -5.72
N ALA A 111 4.04 12.21 -6.31
CA ALA A 111 5.06 12.98 -5.63
C ALA A 111 4.46 13.71 -4.41
N LEU A 112 4.93 13.36 -3.21
CA LEU A 112 4.57 14.07 -1.99
C LEU A 112 5.43 15.34 -1.85
N PRO A 113 4.88 16.44 -1.33
CA PRO A 113 5.68 17.63 -1.05
C PRO A 113 6.81 17.33 -0.08
N ARG A 114 8.00 17.88 -0.37
CA ARG A 114 9.20 17.75 0.48
C ARG A 114 9.67 16.31 0.69
N THR A 115 9.45 15.45 -0.30
CA THR A 115 10.05 14.12 -0.34
C THR A 115 10.92 13.95 -1.59
N THR A 116 11.96 13.13 -1.48
CA THR A 116 12.72 12.65 -2.63
C THR A 116 12.86 11.13 -2.52
N ARG A 117 12.80 10.44 -3.66
CA ARG A 117 13.13 9.02 -3.72
C ARG A 117 14.56 8.87 -4.22
N ASP A 118 15.40 8.25 -3.42
CA ASP A 118 16.77 7.94 -3.82
C ASP A 118 16.76 6.93 -4.96
N ALA A 119 17.52 7.22 -6.03
CA ALA A 119 17.46 6.44 -7.26
C ALA A 119 18.13 5.07 -7.12
N GLU A 120 19.08 4.92 -6.20
CA GLU A 120 19.87 3.71 -6.02
C GLU A 120 19.24 2.77 -4.99
N SER A 121 19.01 3.27 -3.77
CA SER A 121 18.42 2.52 -2.66
C SER A 121 16.91 2.37 -2.75
N GLY A 122 16.27 3.24 -3.54
CA GLY A 122 14.83 3.33 -3.65
C GLY A 122 14.14 3.87 -2.41
N VAL A 123 14.86 4.43 -1.44
CA VAL A 123 14.33 4.98 -0.17
C VAL A 123 13.61 6.30 -0.40
N LEU A 124 12.47 6.51 0.27
CA LEU A 124 11.73 7.77 0.30
C LEU A 124 12.13 8.59 1.54
N ALA A 125 12.86 9.67 1.32
CA ALA A 125 13.35 10.56 2.37
C ALA A 125 12.61 11.91 2.36
N ARG A 126 12.45 12.51 3.54
CA ARG A 126 12.02 13.89 3.75
C ARG A 126 13.21 14.83 3.60
N ILE A 127 13.06 15.87 2.78
CA ILE A 127 14.13 16.87 2.57
C ILE A 127 14.12 18.00 3.61
N ASP A 128 13.16 17.99 4.52
CA ASP A 128 12.98 18.97 5.58
C ASP A 128 13.06 18.36 6.98
N CYS A 129 13.47 17.09 7.09
CA CYS A 129 13.90 16.54 8.36
C CYS A 129 15.22 17.25 8.74
N PRO A 130 15.34 17.80 9.97
CA PRO A 130 16.65 18.16 10.48
C PRO A 130 17.48 16.87 10.44
N GLY A 131 18.65 16.90 9.78
CA GLY A 131 19.54 15.74 9.75
C GLY A 131 19.83 15.27 11.17
N ASP A 132 20.12 13.98 11.33
CA ASP A 132 20.51 13.33 12.59
C ASP A 132 21.88 13.82 13.12
N ASP A 133 22.14 15.12 13.05
CA ASP A 133 23.22 15.80 13.76
C ASP A 133 22.74 16.13 15.19
N LEU A 134 22.60 15.08 16.03
CA LEU A 134 22.54 15.19 17.49
C LEU A 134 23.56 14.24 18.14
#